data_AF-I4BAK9-F1
#
_entry.id   AF-I4BAK9-F1
#
_cell.length_a   1.000
_cell.length_b   1.000
_cell.length_c   1.000
_cell.angle_alpha   90.00
_cell.angle_beta   90.00
_cell.angle_gamma   90.00
#
_symmetry.space_group_name_H-M   'P 1'
#
loop_
_entity.id
_entity.type
_entity.pdbx_description
1 polymer ?
#
loop_
_entity_poly.entity_id
_entity_poly.type
_entity_poly.pdbx_seq_one_letter_code
_entity_poly.pdbx_strand_id
1 'polypeptide(L)'
;MGSGADVIKAPMQQYRVKMLIAMQRDGAFVHRNEFLHPRGFMLLDDALEFCSLDMQDKIKSGSYFRAQIYGFDLVRYRNLCTQNMYIAYRVAIQNVNRALIDKDFESLTYI
;
A
#
# COMPACT_ATOMS: atom_id res chain seq x y z
N MET A 1 24.70 -19.82 -39.34
CA MET A 1 23.50 -18.94 -39.36
C MET A 1 22.94 -18.91 -37.96
N GLY A 2 23.29 -17.89 -37.19
CA GLY A 2 22.78 -17.68 -35.84
C GLY A 2 21.46 -16.92 -35.90
N SER A 3 20.51 -17.33 -35.07
CA SER A 3 19.50 -16.42 -34.55
C SER A 3 19.01 -17.01 -33.23
N GLY A 4 19.82 -16.78 -32.18
CA GLY A 4 19.35 -16.86 -30.82
C GLY A 4 18.40 -15.69 -30.61
N ALA A 5 17.10 -15.96 -30.73
CA ALA A 5 16.09 -15.05 -30.25
C ALA A 5 16.09 -15.15 -28.71
N ASP A 6 16.99 -14.41 -28.08
CA ASP A 6 16.82 -14.01 -26.69
C ASP A 6 15.54 -13.19 -26.63
N VAL A 7 14.43 -13.87 -26.36
CA VAL A 7 13.17 -13.25 -25.97
C VAL A 7 13.49 -12.46 -24.71
N ILE A 8 13.71 -11.16 -24.87
CA ILE A 8 13.80 -10.21 -23.78
C ILE A 8 12.46 -10.31 -23.05
N LYS A 9 12.38 -11.18 -22.04
CA LYS A 9 11.26 -11.24 -21.12
C LYS A 9 11.18 -9.84 -20.51
N ALA A 10 10.23 -9.04 -20.97
CA ALA A 10 9.85 -7.82 -20.29
C ALA A 10 9.74 -8.17 -18.79
N PRO A 11 10.35 -7.39 -17.89
CA PRO A 11 10.28 -7.69 -16.47
C PRO A 11 8.80 -7.77 -16.11
N MET A 12 8.34 -8.99 -15.76
CA MET A 12 6.94 -9.20 -15.40
C MET A 12 6.62 -8.21 -14.29
N GLN A 13 5.67 -7.33 -14.57
CA GLN A 13 5.25 -6.31 -13.62
C GLN A 13 4.71 -7.04 -12.39
N GLN A 14 5.40 -6.85 -11.26
CA GLN A 14 4.99 -7.41 -9.99
C GLN A 14 4.45 -6.30 -9.11
N TYR A 15 3.31 -6.54 -8.49
CA TYR A 15 2.69 -5.66 -7.52
C TYR A 15 3.01 -6.14 -6.11
N ARG A 16 3.20 -5.19 -5.20
CA ARG A 16 3.38 -5.46 -3.78
C ARG A 16 2.52 -4.52 -2.95
N VAL A 17 2.04 -5.04 -1.84
CA VAL A 17 1.26 -4.24 -0.90
C VAL A 17 2.22 -3.58 0.08
N LYS A 18 2.19 -2.26 0.14
CA LYS A 18 2.84 -1.44 1.15
C LYS A 18 1.79 -1.02 2.17
N MET A 19 2.11 -1.25 3.43
CA MET A 19 1.29 -0.81 4.54
C MET A 19 2.04 0.24 5.33
N LEU A 20 1.33 1.28 5.76
CA LEU A 20 1.83 2.35 6.59
C LEU A 20 1.06 2.30 7.91
N ILE A 21 1.78 2.20 9.02
CA ILE A 21 1.22 2.34 10.37
C ILE A 21 1.70 3.65 10.94
N ALA A 22 0.75 4.51 11.31
CA ALA A 22 1.04 5.72 12.05
C ALA A 22 0.43 5.65 13.46
N MET A 23 1.14 6.16 14.46
CA MET A 23 0.62 6.34 15.81
C MET A 23 0.40 7.82 16.04
N GLN A 24 -0.81 8.18 16.41
CA GLN A 24 -1.17 9.51 16.88
C GLN A 24 -1.23 9.50 18.40
N ARG A 25 -0.57 10.47 19.03
CA ARG A 25 -0.68 10.76 20.47
C ARG A 25 -1.03 12.22 20.68
N ASP A 26 -2.07 12.48 21.48
CA ASP A 26 -2.54 13.84 21.81
C ASP A 26 -2.75 14.73 20.57
N GLY A 27 -3.29 14.15 19.50
CA GLY A 27 -3.53 14.84 18.22
C GLY A 27 -2.34 14.89 17.26
N ALA A 28 -1.12 14.58 17.71
CA ALA A 28 0.09 14.61 16.88
C ALA A 28 0.55 13.21 16.44
N PHE A 29 1.02 13.05 15.20
CA PHE A 29 1.64 11.79 14.77
C PHE A 29 3.05 11.68 15.36
N VAL A 30 3.22 10.70 16.25
CA VAL A 30 4.48 10.47 16.98
C VAL A 30 5.31 9.35 16.38
N HIS A 31 4.70 8.47 15.59
CA HIS A 31 5.38 7.36 14.95
C HIS A 31 4.80 7.08 13.57
N ARG A 32 5.65 6.74 12.60
CA ARG A 32 5.25 6.34 11.25
C ARG A 32 6.19 5.27 10.73
N ASN A 33 5.65 4.07 10.57
CA ASN A 33 6.35 2.93 9.99
C ASN A 33 5.75 2.56 8.66
N GLU A 34 6.59 2.21 7.71
CA GLU A 34 6.19 1.68 6.42
C GLU A 34 6.79 0.28 6.24
N PHE A 35 5.96 -0.66 5.81
CA PHE A 35 6.33 -2.05 5.65
C PHE A 35 5.78 -2.57 4.34
N LEU A 36 6.64 -3.28 3.61
CA LEU A 36 6.29 -3.91 2.36
C LEU A 36 5.92 -5.37 2.67
N HIS A 37 4.72 -5.76 2.30
CA HIS A 37 4.26 -7.13 2.48
C HIS A 37 5.14 -8.08 1.65
N PRO A 38 5.56 -9.24 2.20
CA PRO A 38 6.49 -10.14 1.52
C PRO A 38 5.88 -10.79 0.26
N ARG A 39 4.56 -10.97 0.24
CA ARG A 39 3.83 -11.51 -0.92
C ARG A 39 3.81 -10.50 -2.07
N GLY A 40 4.31 -10.93 -3.22
CA GLY A 40 4.10 -10.25 -4.51
C GLY A 40 2.89 -10.82 -5.25
N PHE A 41 2.31 -10.00 -6.11
CA PHE A 41 1.14 -10.31 -6.93
C PHE A 41 1.47 -10.03 -8.39
N MET A 42 0.93 -10.85 -9.30
CA MET A 42 1.12 -10.64 -10.74
C MET A 42 0.06 -9.70 -11.33
N LEU A 43 -1.13 -9.67 -10.72
CA LEU A 43 -2.24 -8.80 -11.11
C LEU A 43 -2.45 -7.72 -10.03
N LEU A 44 -2.85 -6.52 -10.49
CA LEU A 44 -3.20 -5.41 -9.59
C LEU A 44 -4.43 -5.76 -8.75
N ASP A 45 -5.44 -6.38 -9.37
CA ASP A 45 -6.71 -6.72 -8.72
C ASP A 45 -6.49 -7.70 -7.56
N ASP A 46 -5.60 -8.69 -7.70
CA ASP A 46 -5.25 -9.62 -6.62
C ASP A 46 -4.61 -8.89 -5.42
N ALA A 47 -3.78 -7.87 -5.68
CA ALA A 47 -3.16 -7.07 -4.64
C ALA A 47 -4.18 -6.17 -3.91
N LEU A 48 -5.13 -5.61 -4.67
CA LEU A 48 -6.24 -4.81 -4.11
C LEU A 48 -7.21 -5.69 -3.32
N GLU A 49 -7.55 -6.87 -3.82
CA GLU A 49 -8.37 -7.85 -3.12
C GLU A 49 -7.71 -8.29 -1.81
N PHE A 50 -6.40 -8.56 -1.83
CA PHE A 50 -5.65 -8.85 -0.61
C PHE A 50 -5.78 -7.73 0.43
N CYS A 51 -5.63 -6.46 0.01
CA CYS A 51 -5.82 -5.32 0.91
C CYS A 51 -7.26 -5.27 1.46
N SER A 52 -8.25 -5.50 0.58
CA SER A 52 -9.67 -5.49 0.95
C SER A 52 -10.01 -6.55 1.98
N LEU A 53 -9.56 -7.79 1.78
CA LEU A 53 -9.77 -8.90 2.70
C LEU A 53 -9.11 -8.62 4.06
N ASP A 54 -7.85 -8.19 4.06
CA ASP A 54 -7.12 -7.88 5.30
C ASP A 54 -7.78 -6.72 6.07
N MET A 55 -8.29 -5.71 5.37
CA MET A 55 -9.07 -4.63 5.99
C MET A 55 -10.38 -5.14 6.57
N GLN A 56 -11.12 -5.97 5.85
CA GLN A 56 -12.39 -6.53 6.32
C GLN A 56 -12.20 -7.38 7.56
N ASP A 57 -11.16 -8.22 7.59
CA ASP A 57 -10.87 -9.07 8.74
C ASP A 57 -10.51 -8.24 9.98
N LYS A 58 -9.76 -7.16 9.81
CA LYS A 58 -9.48 -6.19 10.88
C LYS A 58 -10.74 -5.51 11.38
N ILE A 59 -11.64 -5.08 10.50
CA ILE A 59 -12.92 -4.48 10.89
C ILE A 59 -13.79 -5.49 11.64
N LYS A 60 -13.89 -6.73 11.14
CA LYS A 60 -14.65 -7.82 11.79
C LYS A 60 -14.14 -8.16 13.19
N SER A 61 -12.85 -7.96 13.48
CA SER A 61 -12.30 -8.16 14.82
C SER A 61 -12.84 -7.19 15.88
N GLY A 62 -13.56 -6.13 15.48
CA GLY A 62 -14.11 -5.11 16.38
C GLY A 62 -13.06 -4.14 16.96
N SER A 63 -11.78 -4.34 16.64
CA SER A 63 -10.68 -3.48 17.11
C SER A 63 -10.30 -2.37 16.12
N TYR A 64 -10.79 -2.43 14.89
CA TYR A 64 -10.47 -1.46 13.83
C TYR A 64 -11.74 -0.90 13.20
N PHE A 65 -11.68 0.38 12.86
CA PHE A 65 -12.76 1.15 12.25
C PHE A 65 -12.23 1.86 11.00
N ARG A 66 -13.13 2.34 10.15
CA ARG A 66 -12.74 3.21 9.03
C ARG A 66 -12.16 4.51 9.56
N ALA A 67 -10.98 4.89 9.07
CA ALA A 67 -10.37 6.15 9.43
C ALA A 67 -11.16 7.32 8.82
N GLN A 68 -11.28 8.41 9.58
CA GLN A 68 -11.83 9.69 9.10
C GLN A 68 -10.74 10.64 8.58
N ILE A 69 -9.47 10.33 8.87
CA ILE A 69 -8.33 11.14 8.44
C ILE A 69 -7.94 10.75 7.02
N TYR A 70 -7.81 11.75 6.15
CA TYR A 70 -7.37 11.56 4.77
C TYR A 70 -6.02 10.84 4.71
N GLY A 71 -5.89 9.93 3.74
CA GLY A 71 -4.67 9.16 3.55
C GLY A 71 -4.56 7.90 4.41
N PHE A 72 -5.51 7.64 5.32
CA PHE A 72 -5.59 6.39 6.08
C PHE A 72 -6.88 5.63 5.81
N ASP A 73 -6.80 4.30 5.87
CA ASP A 73 -7.92 3.41 5.57
C ASP A 73 -8.60 2.92 6.86
N LEU A 74 -7.78 2.63 7.88
CA LEU A 74 -8.25 2.13 9.18
C LEU A 74 -7.68 2.94 10.34
N VAL A 75 -8.44 2.95 11.44
CA VAL A 75 -8.03 3.45 12.75
C VAL A 75 -8.38 2.43 13.83
N ARG A 76 -7.48 2.25 14.79
CA ARG A 76 -7.71 1.53 16.03
C ARG A 76 -7.59 2.51 17.20
N TYR A 77 -8.70 2.70 17.90
CA TYR A 77 -8.75 3.47 19.14
C TYR A 77 -8.27 2.59 20.29
N ARG A 78 -7.32 3.07 21.11
CA ARG A 78 -7.03 2.48 22.42
C ARG A 78 -7.90 3.11 23.50
N ASN A 79 -8.08 2.37 24.60
CA ASN A 79 -8.93 2.69 25.76
C ASN A 79 -8.80 4.12 26.35
N LEU A 80 -7.76 4.88 26.01
CA LEU A 80 -7.58 6.25 26.49
C LEU A 80 -7.91 7.32 25.44
N CYS A 81 -8.26 6.97 24.19
CA CYS A 81 -8.47 7.88 23.04
C CYS A 81 -7.32 8.85 22.72
N THR A 82 -6.26 8.83 23.53
CA THR A 82 -5.03 9.60 23.41
C THR A 82 -3.98 8.88 22.59
N GLN A 83 -4.21 7.62 22.20
CA GLN A 83 -3.28 6.82 21.39
C GLN A 83 -4.04 6.06 20.31
N ASN A 84 -4.09 6.64 19.12
CA ASN A 84 -4.76 6.06 17.97
C ASN A 84 -3.71 5.47 17.03
N MET A 85 -4.00 4.28 16.50
CA MET A 85 -3.17 3.64 15.48
C MET A 85 -3.90 3.71 14.15
N TYR A 86 -3.28 4.30 13.15
CA TYR A 86 -3.82 4.41 11.81
C TYR A 86 -3.08 3.48 10.86
N ILE A 87 -3.80 2.90 9.92
CA ILE A 87 -3.25 2.02 8.88
C ILE A 87 -3.66 2.57 7.51
N ALA A 88 -2.70 2.62 6.59
CA ALA A 88 -2.95 2.88 5.18
C ALA A 88 -2.39 1.75 4.31
N TYR A 89 -3.17 1.26 3.35
CA TYR A 89 -2.80 0.22 2.40
C TYR A 89 -2.56 0.86 1.03
N ARG A 90 -1.40 0.59 0.42
CA ARG A 90 -1.05 1.09 -0.92
C ARG A 90 -0.49 -0.05 -1.73
N VAL A 91 -0.87 -0.13 -3.00
CA VAL A 91 -0.23 -1.08 -3.93
C VAL A 91 0.89 -0.34 -4.65
N ALA A 92 2.11 -0.90 -4.58
CA ALA A 92 3.29 -0.40 -5.25
C ALA A 92 3.72 -1.38 -6.33
N ILE A 93 4.22 -0.87 -7.44
CA ILE A 93 4.77 -1.70 -8.51
C ILE A 93 6.26 -1.91 -8.24
N GLN A 94 6.68 -3.17 -8.14
CA GLN A 94 8.03 -3.56 -7.74
C GLN A 94 9.05 -3.46 -8.89
N ASN A 95 8.62 -3.75 -10.11
CA ASN A 95 9.45 -3.66 -11.31
C ASN A 95 8.80 -2.69 -12.28
N VAL A 96 9.05 -1.40 -12.09
CA VAL A 96 8.85 -0.44 -13.17
C VAL A 96 10.21 0.02 -13.60
N ASN A 97 10.46 -0.05 -14.90
CA ASN A 97 11.53 0.69 -15.52
C ASN A 97 11.28 2.17 -15.17
N ARG A 98 12.06 2.75 -14.24
CA ARG A 98 11.79 4.10 -13.67
C ARG A 98 11.56 5.16 -14.76
N ALA A 99 12.14 4.97 -15.94
CA ALA A 99 11.93 5.80 -17.13
C ALA A 99 10.46 5.90 -17.62
N LEU A 100 9.56 5.00 -17.22
CA LEU A 100 8.13 5.03 -17.56
C LEU A 100 7.27 5.67 -16.47
N ILE A 101 7.69 5.66 -15.20
CA ILE A 101 6.92 6.28 -14.09
C ILE A 101 7.03 7.81 -14.13
N ASP A 102 8.22 8.34 -14.45
CA ASP A 102 8.47 9.79 -14.37
C ASP A 102 7.54 10.60 -15.30
N LYS A 103 7.07 10.00 -16.41
CA LYS A 103 6.10 10.65 -17.30
C LYS A 103 4.66 10.67 -16.76
N ASP A 104 4.26 9.65 -16.00
CA ASP A 104 2.89 9.54 -15.50
C ASP A 104 2.71 10.31 -14.18
N PHE A 105 3.75 10.41 -13.34
CA PHE A 105 3.68 11.16 -12.06
C PHE A 105 3.64 12.68 -12.26
N GLU A 106 4.30 13.23 -13.28
CA GLU A 106 4.16 14.65 -13.62
C GLU A 106 2.75 14.99 -14.10
N SER A 107 2.02 14.03 -14.68
CA SER A 107 0.65 14.25 -15.17
C SER A 107 -0.44 14.23 -14.09
N LEU A 108 -0.14 13.71 -12.90
CA LEU A 108 -1.09 13.59 -11.78
C LEU A 108 -0.88 14.64 -10.67
N THR A 109 0.02 15.60 -10.87
CA THR A 109 0.32 16.67 -9.89
C THR A 109 -0.27 18.03 -10.30
N TYR A 110 -1.36 18.03 -11.04
CA TYR A 110 -2.23 19.20 -11.22
C TYR A 110 -3.67 18.74 -11.11
N ILE A 111 -4.27 18.92 -9.93
CA ILE A 111 -5.64 19.41 -9.62
C ILE A 111 -5.67 19.66 -8.11
#